data_AF-A0A6V7I8G1-F1
#
_entry.id   AF-A0A6V7I8G1-F1
#
_cell.length_a   1.000
_cell.length_b   1.000
_cell.length_c   1.000
_cell.angle_alpha   90.00
_cell.angle_beta   90.00
_cell.angle_gamma   90.00
#
_symmetry.space_group_name_H-M   'P 1'
#
loop_
_entity.id
_entity.type
_entity.pdbx_description
1 polymer ?
#
loop_
_entity_poly.entity_id
_entity_poly.type
_entity_poly.pdbx_seq_one_letter_code
_entity_poly.pdbx_strand_id
1 'polypeptide(L)'
;QVEPWEAEKQLADMEYYDWDRNKSRESLVTIYAWPNPPPEDLSYDTIPHVTEYKVAVSDLINNGEDQFSVNKYREAVKNLLHLKKESVEN
;
A
#
# COMPACT_ATOMS: atom_id res chain seq x y z
N GLN A 1 4.66 -28.96 -14.61
CA GLN A 1 5.70 -28.53 -15.57
C GLN A 1 5.43 -27.06 -15.79
N VAL A 2 6.42 -26.20 -15.56
CA VAL A 2 6.28 -24.75 -15.74
C VAL A 2 6.79 -24.42 -17.12
N GLU A 3 5.94 -23.85 -17.96
CA GLU A 3 6.30 -23.52 -19.35
C GLU A 3 6.96 -22.13 -19.42
N PRO A 4 7.87 -21.87 -20.37
CA PRO A 4 8.63 -20.62 -20.43
C PRO A 4 7.75 -19.36 -20.51
N TRP A 5 6.58 -19.47 -21.14
CA TRP A 5 5.60 -18.38 -21.24
C TRP A 5 4.88 -18.08 -19.93
N GLU A 6 4.83 -19.02 -18.97
CA GLU A 6 4.27 -18.76 -17.63
C GLU A 6 5.13 -17.76 -16.83
N ALA A 7 6.42 -17.62 -17.19
CA ALA A 7 7.30 -16.60 -16.61
C ALA A 7 7.09 -15.20 -17.21
N GLU A 8 6.45 -15.10 -18.37
CA GLU A 8 6.11 -13.81 -19.02
C GLU A 8 4.81 -13.20 -18.47
N LYS A 9 4.12 -13.92 -17.59
CA LYS A 9 2.86 -13.52 -16.95
C LYS A 9 3.03 -12.18 -16.24
N GLN A 10 2.32 -11.17 -16.70
CA GLN A 10 2.43 -9.81 -16.18
C GLN A 10 1.63 -9.66 -14.88
N LEU A 11 1.89 -8.60 -14.12
CA LEU A 11 1.12 -8.28 -12.91
C LEU A 11 -0.39 -8.12 -13.20
N ALA A 12 -0.75 -7.68 -14.41
CA ALA A 12 -2.13 -7.57 -14.84
C ALA A 12 -2.82 -8.93 -15.07
N ASP A 13 -2.04 -10.00 -15.25
CA ASP A 13 -2.53 -11.37 -15.45
C ASP A 13 -2.62 -12.15 -14.12
N MET A 14 -2.30 -11.51 -12.99
CA MET A 14 -2.40 -12.10 -11.65
C MET A 14 -3.82 -11.91 -11.12
N GLU A 15 -4.49 -13.01 -10.78
CA GLU A 15 -5.84 -13.00 -10.16
C GLU A 15 -5.84 -12.50 -8.71
N TYR A 16 -4.67 -12.16 -8.16
CA TYR A 16 -4.50 -11.64 -6.81
C TYR A 16 -3.51 -10.49 -6.80
N TYR A 17 -3.75 -9.53 -5.91
CA TYR A 17 -2.86 -8.42 -5.69
C TYR A 17 -1.64 -8.84 -4.87
N ASP A 18 -0.47 -8.85 -5.50
CA ASP A 18 0.82 -9.04 -4.83
C ASP A 18 1.39 -7.68 -4.38
N TRP A 19 1.30 -7.41 -3.08
CA TRP A 19 1.79 -6.17 -2.46
C TRP A 19 3.27 -5.88 -2.73
N ASP A 20 4.13 -6.91 -2.75
CA ASP A 20 5.59 -6.71 -2.85
C ASP A 20 6.02 -6.35 -4.28
N ARG A 21 5.20 -6.70 -5.28
CA ARG A 21 5.46 -6.42 -6.70
C ARG A 21 4.69 -5.22 -7.24
N ASN A 22 3.91 -4.53 -6.40
CA ASN A 22 2.99 -3.48 -6.85
C ASN A 22 3.44 -2.05 -6.51
N LYS A 23 2.91 -1.09 -7.29
CA LYS A 23 3.27 0.33 -7.21
C LYS A 23 2.89 1.02 -5.91
N SER A 24 1.92 0.48 -5.16
CA SER A 24 1.52 1.04 -3.86
C SER A 24 2.67 1.03 -2.84
N ARG A 25 3.59 0.05 -2.91
CA ARG A 25 4.81 0.02 -2.08
C ARG A 25 5.78 1.16 -2.44
N GLU A 26 6.02 1.38 -3.74
CA GLU A 26 6.88 2.47 -4.21
C GLU A 26 6.30 3.83 -3.81
N SER A 27 4.99 4.02 -3.99
CA SER A 27 4.27 5.23 -3.60
C SER A 27 4.37 5.49 -2.09
N LEU A 28 4.21 4.45 -1.25
CA LEU A 28 4.34 4.55 0.19
C LEU A 28 5.71 5.09 0.62
N VAL A 29 6.78 4.46 0.12
CA VAL A 29 8.17 4.84 0.42
C VAL A 29 8.46 6.26 -0.07
N THR A 30 7.95 6.62 -1.24
CA THR A 30 8.09 7.96 -1.80
C THR A 30 7.38 9.02 -0.94
N ILE A 31 6.15 8.75 -0.50
CA ILE A 31 5.39 9.70 0.34
C ILE A 31 6.03 9.84 1.72
N TYR A 32 6.53 8.74 2.30
CA TYR A 32 7.19 8.77 3.60
C TYR A 32 8.50 9.56 3.59
N ALA A 33 9.28 9.46 2.51
CA ALA A 33 10.54 10.17 2.38
C ALA A 33 10.39 11.65 1.98
N TRP A 34 9.23 12.03 1.44
CA TRP A 34 8.97 13.38 0.96
C TRP A 34 9.23 14.44 2.06
N PRO A 35 9.94 15.54 1.77
CA PRO A 35 10.35 16.05 0.45
C PRO A 35 11.69 15.51 -0.07
N ASN A 36 12.34 14.60 0.66
CA ASN A 36 13.63 14.04 0.28
C ASN A 36 13.45 12.77 -0.56
N PRO A 37 14.45 12.38 -1.37
CA PRO A 37 14.42 11.08 -2.02
C PRO A 37 14.42 9.96 -0.97
N PRO A 38 13.66 8.86 -1.20
CA PRO A 38 13.70 7.72 -0.32
C PRO A 38 15.10 7.10 -0.25
N PRO A 39 15.59 6.74 0.95
CA PRO A 39 16.83 5.98 1.08
C PRO A 39 16.75 4.69 0.27
N GLU A 40 17.85 4.30 -0.39
CA GLU A 40 17.93 3.04 -1.16
C GLU A 40 17.71 1.80 -0.27
N ASP A 41 17.93 1.92 1.04
CA ASP A 41 17.79 0.89 2.06
C ASP A 41 16.52 1.02 2.91
N LEU A 42 15.59 1.91 2.56
CA LEU A 42 14.36 2.07 3.34
C LEU A 42 13.49 0.80 3.23
N SER A 43 13.53 -0.02 4.29
CA SER A 43 12.58 -1.10 4.45
C SER A 43 11.22 -0.52 4.82
N TYR A 44 10.20 -0.77 3.99
CA TYR A 44 8.85 -0.33 4.29
C TYR A 44 8.34 -0.92 5.62
N ASP A 45 8.90 -2.02 6.11
CA ASP A 45 8.56 -2.63 7.41
C ASP A 45 8.89 -1.71 8.59
N THR A 46 9.79 -0.73 8.42
CA THR A 46 10.09 0.27 9.46
C THR A 46 9.07 1.41 9.50
N ILE A 47 8.19 1.51 8.51
CA ILE A 47 7.16 2.55 8.45
C ILE A 47 6.02 2.18 9.41
N PRO A 48 5.68 3.04 10.39
CA PRO A 48 4.59 2.76 11.31
C PRO A 48 3.26 2.64 10.54
N HIS A 49 2.38 1.75 10.98
CA HIS A 49 1.07 1.49 10.34
C HIS A 49 1.12 0.92 8.91
N VAL A 50 2.30 0.54 8.39
CA VAL A 50 2.44 -0.04 7.04
C VAL A 50 1.66 -1.34 6.87
N THR A 51 1.57 -2.16 7.92
CA THR A 51 0.86 -3.44 7.86
C THR A 51 -0.64 -3.22 7.68
N GLU A 52 -1.21 -2.22 8.36
CA GLU A 52 -2.63 -1.86 8.24
C GLU A 52 -2.94 -1.33 6.84
N TYR A 53 -2.04 -0.51 6.28
CA TYR A 53 -2.15 -0.01 4.92
C TYR A 53 -2.06 -1.13 3.87
N LYS A 54 -1.09 -2.06 4.02
CA LYS A 54 -0.94 -3.24 3.17
C LYS A 54 -2.20 -4.09 3.14
N VAL A 55 -2.74 -4.40 4.31
CA VAL A 55 -3.96 -5.20 4.44
C VAL A 55 -5.15 -4.47 3.83
N ALA A 56 -5.31 -3.16 4.09
CA ALA A 56 -6.43 -2.40 3.55
C ALA A 56 -6.39 -2.28 2.01
N VAL A 57 -5.21 -2.08 1.41
CA VAL A 57 -5.04 -2.06 -0.05
C VAL A 57 -5.31 -3.43 -0.66
N SER A 58 -4.77 -4.48 -0.05
CA SER A 58 -4.97 -5.84 -0.53
C SER A 58 -6.45 -6.23 -0.47
N ASP A 59 -7.14 -5.88 0.61
CA ASP A 59 -8.58 -6.12 0.76
C ASP A 59 -9.39 -5.30 -0.24
N LEU A 60 -9.05 -4.03 -0.47
CA LEU A 60 -9.73 -3.17 -1.44
C LEU A 60 -9.64 -3.73 -2.86
N ILE A 61 -8.49 -4.26 -3.25
CA ILE A 61 -8.25 -4.75 -4.60
C ILE A 61 -8.77 -6.19 -4.78
N ASN A 62 -8.58 -7.07 -3.78
CA ASN A 62 -8.97 -8.47 -3.88
C ASN A 62 -10.45 -8.72 -3.59
N ASN A 63 -11.03 -8.04 -2.58
CA ASN A 63 -12.43 -8.26 -2.18
C ASN A 63 -13.40 -7.26 -2.84
N GLY A 64 -12.87 -6.25 -3.53
CA GLY A 64 -13.64 -5.25 -4.24
C GLY A 64 -13.85 -3.94 -3.47
N GLU A 65 -14.18 -2.90 -4.23
CA GLU A 65 -14.44 -1.56 -3.72
C GLU A 65 -15.87 -1.47 -3.18
N ASP A 66 -16.00 -1.46 -1.85
CA ASP A 66 -17.23 -1.19 -1.14
C ASP A 66 -17.02 -0.09 -0.09
N GLN A 67 -18.09 0.40 0.51
CA GLN A 67 -18.00 1.49 1.49
C GLN A 67 -17.11 1.14 2.70
N PHE A 68 -17.03 -0.15 3.07
CA PHE A 68 -16.23 -0.63 4.19
C PHE A 68 -14.75 -0.71 3.83
N SER A 69 -14.40 -1.27 2.67
CA SER A 69 -13.02 -1.37 2.18
C SER A 69 -12.43 0.01 1.89
N VAL A 70 -13.22 0.93 1.33
CA VAL A 70 -12.82 2.33 1.13
C VAL A 70 -12.59 3.05 2.46
N ASN A 71 -13.47 2.86 3.44
CA ASN A 71 -13.30 3.47 4.77
C ASN A 71 -12.08 2.89 5.50
N LYS A 72 -11.85 1.59 5.40
CA LYS A 72 -10.67 0.92 5.98
C LYS A 72 -9.36 1.44 5.37
N TYR A 73 -9.32 1.56 4.05
CA TYR A 73 -8.19 2.18 3.34
C TYR A 73 -7.97 3.63 3.79
N ARG A 74 -9.05 4.42 3.89
CA ARG A 74 -8.99 5.81 4.34
C ARG A 74 -8.37 5.95 5.73
N GLU A 75 -8.82 5.15 6.71
CA GLU A 75 -8.28 5.22 8.07
C GLU A 75 -6.82 4.74 8.12
N ALA A 76 -6.46 3.71 7.36
CA ALA A 76 -5.08 3.25 7.26
C ALA A 76 -4.15 4.34 6.70
N VAL A 77 -4.57 5.07 5.66
CA VAL A 77 -3.81 6.20 5.10
C VAL A 77 -3.65 7.34 6.11
N LYS A 78 -4.70 7.68 6.86
CA LYS A 78 -4.62 8.74 7.87
C LYS A 78 -3.63 8.38 8.98
N ASN A 79 -3.67 7.15 9.46
CA ASN A 79 -2.75 6.67 10.48
C ASN A 79 -1.31 6.66 9.95
N LEU A 80 -1.12 6.17 8.73
CA LEU A 80 0.17 6.11 8.05
C LEU A 80 0.81 7.49 7.87
N LEU A 81 0.04 8.49 7.45
CA LEU A 81 0.53 9.86 7.23
C LEU A 81 0.48 10.72 8.50
N HIS A 82 0.15 10.11 9.64
CA HIS A 82 -0.14 10.81 10.90
C HIS A 82 -1.08 12.01 10.73
N LEU A 83 -1.99 11.94 9.76
CA LEU A 83 -3.05 12.92 9.52
C LEU A 83 -4.16 12.71 10.55
N LYS A 84 -3.81 12.82 11.84
CA LYS A 84 -4.83 13.10 12.84
C LYS A 84 -5.33 14.49 12.51
N LYS A 85 -6.65 14.60 12.30
CA LYS A 85 -7.34 15.88 12.33
C LYS A 85 -6.89 16.55 13.62
N GLU A 86 -6.17 17.67 13.53
CA GLU A 86 -6.04 18.57 14.67
C GLU A 86 -7.47 18.77 15.17
N SER A 87 -7.76 18.25 16.35
CA SER A 87 -8.77 18.86 17.19
C SER A 87 -8.23 20.28 17.39
N VAL A 88 -8.71 21.22 16.58
CA VAL A 88 -8.60 22.64 16.85
C VAL A 88 -9.38 22.84 18.14
N GLU A 89 -8.75 22.54 19.27
CA GLU A 89 -9.06 23.15 20.55
C GLU A 89 -8.41 24.52 20.51
N ASN A 90 -9.22 25.53 20.19
CA ASN A 90 -9.36 26.84 20.84
C ASN A 90 -10.12 27.80 19.92
#